data_AF-Q6IU41-F1
#
_entry.id   AF-Q6IU41-F1
#
_cell.length_a   1.000
_cell.length_b   1.000
_cell.length_c   1.000
_cell.angle_alpha   90.00
_cell.angle_beta   90.00
_cell.angle_gamma   90.00
#
_symmetry.space_group_name_H-M   'P 1'
#
loop_
_entity.id
_entity.type
_entity.pdbx_description
1 polymer ?
#
loop_
_entity_poly.entity_id
_entity_poly.type
_entity_poly.pdbx_seq_one_letter_code
_entity_poly.pdbx_strand_id
1 'polypeptide(L)'
;ISQNGFFRLVDSNGSVFYSRNGQFKLDENRNLVNMQGLQLTGYPATGTPPTIQQGANPTNISIPNTLMAAKTTTTASMQINLNSSDPLPTVTPFSASNADSYNKKGSVTVFDSQGNAHDMSVYFVKTGDNNWQVYTQDSSDPTGTAEPAMKLVFNANGVLTSNPTE
;
A
#
# COMPACT_ATOMS: atom_id res chain seq x y z
N ILE A 1 5.26 -32.24 -11.76
CA ILE A 1 5.95 -31.59 -12.90
C ILE A 1 5.36 -32.19 -14.18
N SER A 2 4.72 -31.41 -15.05
CA SER A 2 4.00 -31.90 -16.23
C SER A 2 4.88 -32.11 -17.47
N GLN A 3 6.08 -31.51 -17.48
CA GLN A 3 7.08 -31.65 -18.54
C GLN A 3 8.42 -32.14 -17.97
N ASN A 4 9.52 -31.87 -18.68
CA ASN A 4 10.87 -32.13 -18.19
C ASN A 4 11.19 -31.25 -16.97
N GLY A 5 11.87 -31.83 -15.98
CA GLY A 5 12.29 -31.15 -14.78
C GLY A 5 12.36 -32.08 -13.56
N PHE A 6 13.07 -31.61 -12.55
CA PHE A 6 13.23 -32.27 -11.25
C PHE A 6 13.26 -31.20 -10.15
N PHE A 7 12.76 -31.55 -8.97
CA PHE A 7 13.05 -30.82 -7.75
C PHE A 7 14.50 -31.09 -7.31
N ARG A 8 15.21 -30.04 -6.88
CA ARG A 8 16.55 -30.16 -6.30
C ARG A 8 16.43 -30.24 -4.78
N LEU A 9 16.91 -31.35 -4.22
CA LEU A 9 16.87 -31.66 -2.81
C LEU A 9 18.29 -31.72 -2.23
N VAL A 10 18.44 -31.47 -0.94
CA VAL A 10 19.70 -31.65 -0.21
C VAL A 10 19.49 -32.48 1.06
N ASP A 11 20.48 -33.30 1.42
CA ASP A 11 20.54 -33.94 2.74
C ASP A 11 21.19 -33.02 3.79
N SER A 12 21.26 -33.48 5.04
CA SER A 12 21.90 -32.76 6.14
C SER A 12 23.41 -32.57 5.96
N ASN A 13 24.04 -33.35 5.08
CA ASN A 13 25.47 -33.27 4.78
C ASN A 13 25.77 -32.35 3.57
N GLY A 14 24.73 -31.82 2.91
CA GLY A 14 24.84 -30.96 1.73
C GLY A 14 24.89 -31.71 0.40
N SER A 15 24.72 -33.02 0.37
CA SER A 15 24.68 -33.80 -0.87
C SER A 15 23.42 -33.46 -1.67
N VAL A 16 23.55 -33.31 -2.99
CA VAL A 16 22.46 -32.88 -3.87
C VAL A 16 21.77 -34.07 -4.51
N PHE A 17 20.44 -34.09 -4.46
CA PHE A 17 19.59 -35.11 -5.09
C PHE A 17 18.54 -34.46 -5.99
N TYR A 18 18.00 -35.25 -6.92
CA TYR A 18 16.94 -34.82 -7.84
C TYR A 18 15.75 -35.77 -7.77
N SER A 19 14.54 -35.24 -7.68
CA SER A 19 13.32 -36.05 -7.61
C SER A 19 12.17 -35.43 -8.38
N ARG A 20 11.28 -36.27 -8.91
CA ARG A 20 9.98 -35.83 -9.47
C ARG A 20 8.83 -35.98 -8.49
N ASN A 21 9.03 -36.70 -7.37
CA ASN A 21 8.02 -36.83 -6.35
C ASN A 21 7.78 -35.46 -5.68
N GLY A 22 6.55 -34.96 -5.77
CA GLY A 22 6.16 -33.65 -5.26
C GLY A 22 5.51 -33.67 -3.88
N GLN A 23 5.59 -34.79 -3.16
CA GLN A 23 5.06 -34.90 -1.80
C GLN A 23 6.05 -34.26 -0.81
N PHE A 24 5.65 -33.12 -0.25
CA PHE A 24 6.42 -32.37 0.74
C PHE A 24 5.59 -32.06 1.97
N LYS A 25 6.27 -31.88 3.10
CA LYS A 25 5.72 -31.40 4.37
C LYS A 25 6.64 -30.35 4.98
N LEU A 26 6.13 -29.61 5.95
CA LEU A 26 6.96 -28.76 6.79
C LEU A 26 7.57 -29.60 7.92
N ASP A 27 8.86 -29.43 8.17
CA ASP A 27 9.51 -29.91 9.39
C ASP A 27 9.30 -28.93 10.56
N GLU A 28 9.83 -29.28 11.74
CA GLU A 28 9.76 -28.44 12.95
C GLU A 28 10.45 -27.08 12.78
N ASN A 29 11.46 -27.01 11.90
CA ASN A 29 12.19 -25.79 11.55
C ASN A 29 11.51 -25.03 10.39
N ARG A 30 10.32 -25.47 9.98
CA ARG A 30 9.54 -24.93 8.87
C ARG A 30 10.25 -24.91 7.50
N ASN A 31 11.14 -25.86 7.27
CA ASN A 31 11.66 -26.16 5.95
C ASN A 31 10.73 -27.10 5.21
N LEU A 32 10.66 -26.96 3.89
CA LEU A 32 10.01 -27.96 3.04
C LEU A 32 10.89 -29.19 2.91
N VAL A 33 10.42 -30.32 3.43
CA VAL A 33 11.11 -31.61 3.38
C VAL A 33 10.26 -32.67 2.69
N ASN A 34 10.90 -33.65 2.06
CA ASN A 34 10.21 -34.82 1.54
C ASN A 34 9.96 -35.87 2.66
N MET A 35 9.36 -37.01 2.30
CA MET A 35 9.07 -38.09 3.26
C MET A 35 10.33 -38.75 3.84
N GLN A 36 11.49 -38.62 3.18
CA GLN A 36 12.80 -39.12 3.62
C GLN A 36 13.60 -38.09 4.44
N GLY A 37 13.07 -36.88 4.64
CA GLY A 37 13.74 -35.80 5.37
C GLY A 37 14.73 -34.96 4.55
N LEU A 38 14.80 -35.13 3.23
CA LEU A 38 15.61 -34.28 2.35
C LEU A 38 14.92 -32.92 2.16
N GLN A 39 15.69 -31.85 2.20
CA GLN A 39 15.22 -30.46 2.13
C GLN A 39 15.10 -30.00 0.68
N LEU A 40 13.97 -29.36 0.35
CA LEU A 40 13.75 -28.73 -0.95
C LEU A 40 14.52 -27.42 -1.04
N THR A 41 15.21 -27.21 -2.16
CA THR A 41 16.01 -26.00 -2.39
C THR A 41 15.42 -25.09 -3.46
N GLY A 42 15.71 -23.78 -3.34
CA GLY A 42 15.26 -22.74 -4.25
C GLY A 42 15.99 -21.42 -4.01
N TYR A 43 15.60 -20.38 -4.76
CA TYR A 43 16.16 -19.05 -4.58
C TYR A 43 15.57 -18.36 -3.35
N PRO A 44 16.39 -17.70 -2.51
CA PRO A 44 15.89 -16.97 -1.35
C PRO A 44 15.14 -15.70 -1.75
N ALA A 45 14.18 -15.30 -0.91
CA ALA A 45 13.55 -13.98 -0.94
C ALA A 45 14.25 -13.05 0.05
N THR A 46 14.66 -11.87 -0.38
CA THR A 46 15.34 -10.87 0.48
C THR A 46 14.82 -9.46 0.21
N GLY A 47 15.10 -8.52 1.14
CA GLY A 47 14.63 -7.13 1.04
C GLY A 47 13.24 -6.90 1.66
N THR A 48 12.78 -5.64 1.61
CA THR A 48 11.44 -5.23 2.06
C THR A 48 10.87 -4.22 1.05
N PRO A 49 9.81 -4.56 0.28
CA PRO A 49 9.14 -5.86 0.22
C PRO A 49 10.08 -6.97 -0.29
N PRO A 50 9.94 -8.23 0.18
CA PRO A 50 10.80 -9.33 -0.23
C PRO A 50 10.71 -9.62 -1.74
N THR A 51 11.86 -9.81 -2.38
CA THR A 51 11.97 -10.18 -3.80
C THR A 51 12.92 -11.36 -3.99
N ILE A 52 12.63 -12.20 -5.00
CA ILE A 52 13.43 -13.38 -5.32
C ILE A 52 14.75 -12.96 -5.95
N GLN A 53 15.86 -13.44 -5.38
CA GLN A 53 17.19 -13.19 -5.91
C GLN A 53 17.56 -14.26 -6.94
N GLN A 54 17.11 -14.07 -8.18
CA GLN A 54 17.48 -14.95 -9.28
C GLN A 54 19.00 -14.89 -9.51
N GLY A 55 19.66 -16.05 -9.58
CA GLY A 55 21.11 -16.16 -9.71
C GLY A 55 21.87 -16.23 -8.39
N ALA A 56 21.20 -16.08 -7.24
CA ALA A 56 21.78 -16.43 -5.95
C ALA A 56 21.96 -17.96 -5.82
N ASN A 57 22.84 -18.41 -4.94
CA ASN A 57 22.97 -19.83 -4.64
C ASN A 57 21.64 -20.40 -4.12
N PRO A 58 21.16 -21.55 -4.63
CA PRO A 58 19.98 -22.20 -4.08
C PRO A 58 20.19 -22.56 -2.60
N THR A 59 19.24 -22.17 -1.77
CA THR A 59 19.20 -22.46 -0.33
C THR A 59 17.95 -23.26 -0.01
N ASN A 60 17.85 -23.77 1.21
CA ASN A 60 16.66 -24.49 1.66
C ASN A 60 15.44 -23.55 1.65
N ILE A 61 14.33 -24.04 1.11
CA ILE A 61 13.07 -23.31 1.18
C ILE A 61 12.54 -23.44 2.60
N SER A 62 12.62 -22.34 3.33
CA SER A 62 11.94 -22.15 4.60
C SER A 62 10.71 -21.28 4.38
N ILE A 63 9.59 -21.67 4.97
CA ILE A 63 8.41 -20.84 5.06
C ILE A 63 8.39 -20.37 6.51
N PRO A 64 8.74 -19.14 6.91
CA PRO A 64 8.68 -18.72 8.30
C PRO A 64 7.24 -18.42 8.78
N ASN A 65 7.00 -18.39 10.10
CA ASN A 65 5.74 -17.94 10.73
C ASN A 65 5.83 -16.51 11.28
N THR A 66 6.90 -15.78 10.93
CA THR A 66 7.12 -14.41 11.36
C THR A 66 5.97 -13.52 10.89
N LEU A 67 5.53 -12.61 11.76
CA LEU A 67 4.53 -11.61 11.40
C LEU A 67 5.05 -10.76 10.23
N MET A 68 4.17 -10.47 9.28
CA MET A 68 4.48 -9.51 8.22
C MET A 68 4.49 -8.11 8.81
N ALA A 69 5.54 -7.34 8.52
CA ALA A 69 5.63 -5.95 8.94
C ALA A 69 4.55 -5.10 8.25
N ALA A 70 4.02 -4.11 8.97
CA ALA A 70 3.17 -3.08 8.38
C ALA A 70 3.96 -2.30 7.32
N LYS A 71 3.24 -1.77 6.33
CA LYS A 71 3.83 -0.93 5.28
C LYS A 71 3.13 0.42 5.31
N THR A 72 3.88 1.45 5.69
CA THR A 72 3.40 2.84 5.67
C THR A 72 2.88 3.21 4.29
N THR A 73 1.73 3.88 4.24
CA THR A 73 1.20 4.42 2.99
C THR A 73 2.14 5.50 2.45
N THR A 74 2.67 5.30 1.24
CA THR A 74 3.54 6.28 0.55
C THR A 74 2.81 7.07 -0.53
N THR A 75 1.74 6.50 -1.08
CA THR A 75 0.94 7.10 -2.14
C THR A 75 -0.55 6.81 -1.89
N ALA A 76 -1.38 7.81 -2.17
CA ALA A 76 -2.84 7.70 -2.18
C ALA A 76 -3.38 8.46 -3.40
N SER A 77 -4.55 8.07 -3.88
CA SER A 77 -5.18 8.73 -5.02
C SER A 77 -6.67 8.88 -4.77
N MET A 78 -7.19 10.09 -4.97
CA MET A 78 -8.61 10.40 -4.87
C MET A 78 -9.07 11.01 -6.20
N GLN A 79 -10.11 10.44 -6.79
CA GLN A 79 -10.78 11.01 -7.96
C GLN A 79 -12.12 11.58 -7.51
N ILE A 80 -12.41 12.82 -7.91
CA ILE A 80 -13.64 13.51 -7.54
C ILE A 80 -14.14 14.36 -8.71
N ASN A 81 -15.47 14.43 -8.86
CA ASN A 81 -16.13 15.37 -9.75
C ASN A 81 -16.71 16.50 -8.92
N LEU A 82 -16.31 17.74 -9.22
CA LEU A 82 -16.77 18.95 -8.55
C LEU A 82 -17.76 19.68 -9.47
N ASN A 83 -18.91 20.07 -8.92
CA ASN A 83 -19.95 20.74 -9.69
C ASN A 83 -19.60 22.23 -9.86
N SER A 84 -19.46 22.68 -11.11
CA SER A 84 -19.10 24.07 -11.41
C SER A 84 -20.15 25.07 -10.94
N SER A 85 -21.41 24.67 -10.84
CA SER A 85 -22.52 25.53 -10.39
C SER A 85 -22.65 25.64 -8.88
N ASP A 86 -21.80 24.96 -8.10
CA ASP A 86 -21.85 25.07 -6.64
C ASP A 86 -21.55 26.53 -6.21
N PRO A 87 -22.29 27.08 -5.24
CA PRO A 87 -22.04 28.42 -4.74
C PRO A 87 -20.74 28.46 -3.92
N LEU A 88 -20.22 29.68 -3.70
CA LEU A 88 -19.20 29.87 -2.68
C LEU A 88 -19.79 29.53 -1.29
N PRO A 89 -19.02 28.93 -0.37
CA PRO A 89 -19.47 28.70 1.00
C PRO A 89 -19.93 30.00 1.66
N THR A 90 -20.99 29.90 2.46
CA THR A 90 -21.59 31.05 3.14
C THR A 90 -20.82 31.44 4.39
N VAL A 91 -20.03 30.51 4.95
CA VAL A 91 -19.17 30.72 6.12
C VAL A 91 -17.71 30.81 5.67
N THR A 92 -17.04 31.90 6.06
CA THR A 92 -15.60 32.09 5.89
C THR A 92 -14.99 32.67 7.19
N PRO A 93 -13.75 32.28 7.57
CA PRO A 93 -12.87 31.32 6.90
C PRO A 93 -13.37 29.86 7.01
N PHE A 94 -12.70 28.95 6.29
CA PHE A 94 -12.96 27.50 6.35
C PHE A 94 -12.87 26.99 7.80
N SER A 95 -13.77 26.07 8.17
CA SER A 95 -13.76 25.33 9.42
C SER A 95 -14.24 23.89 9.23
N ALA A 96 -13.40 22.90 9.54
CA ALA A 96 -13.76 21.49 9.44
C ALA A 96 -14.98 21.10 10.30
N SER A 97 -15.27 21.85 11.36
CA SER A 97 -16.43 21.63 12.24
C SER A 97 -17.72 22.27 11.74
N ASN A 98 -17.67 23.12 10.70
CA ASN A 98 -18.84 23.78 10.13
C ASN A 98 -19.08 23.34 8.68
N ALA A 99 -20.18 22.60 8.47
CA ALA A 99 -20.58 22.08 7.16
C ALA A 99 -20.86 23.18 6.12
N ASP A 100 -21.21 24.39 6.53
CA ASP A 100 -21.49 25.52 5.63
C ASP A 100 -20.22 26.26 5.17
N SER A 101 -19.04 25.82 5.63
CA SER A 101 -17.73 26.41 5.29
C SER A 101 -16.98 25.68 4.17
N TYR A 102 -17.54 24.58 3.65
CA TYR A 102 -16.97 23.79 2.55
C TYR A 102 -18.06 23.22 1.64
N ASN A 103 -17.70 22.88 0.40
CA ASN A 103 -18.64 22.36 -0.59
C ASN A 103 -18.72 20.84 -0.59
N LYS A 104 -17.59 20.17 -0.36
CA LYS A 104 -17.51 18.71 -0.39
C LYS A 104 -16.50 18.19 0.61
N LYS A 105 -16.81 17.03 1.19
CA LYS A 105 -15.92 16.26 2.06
C LYS A 105 -15.73 14.86 1.47
N GLY A 106 -14.49 14.41 1.37
CA GLY A 106 -14.08 13.04 1.10
C GLY A 106 -13.27 12.48 2.27
N SER A 107 -12.99 11.17 2.24
CA SER A 107 -12.13 10.52 3.21
C SER A 107 -11.27 9.45 2.53
N VAL A 108 -10.04 9.28 3.02
CA VAL A 108 -9.15 8.19 2.66
C VAL A 108 -8.47 7.65 3.92
N THR A 109 -8.54 6.33 4.13
CA THR A 109 -7.82 5.68 5.23
C THR A 109 -6.40 5.35 4.78
N VAL A 110 -5.40 5.79 5.55
CA VAL A 110 -3.97 5.50 5.34
C VAL A 110 -3.41 4.76 6.55
N PHE A 111 -2.26 4.11 6.39
CA PHE A 111 -1.61 3.33 7.45
C PHE A 111 -0.23 3.88 7.79
N ASP A 112 0.07 3.94 9.09
CA ASP A 112 1.40 4.31 9.58
C ASP A 112 2.39 3.13 9.58
N SER A 113 3.60 3.36 10.09
CA SER A 113 4.66 2.34 10.17
C SER A 113 4.39 1.19 11.16
N GLN A 114 3.45 1.37 12.08
CA GLN A 114 3.04 0.37 13.06
C GLN A 114 1.77 -0.38 12.64
N GLY A 115 1.10 0.08 11.57
CA GLY A 115 -0.13 -0.49 11.05
C GLY A 115 -1.40 0.14 11.64
N ASN A 116 -1.29 1.28 12.34
CA ASN A 116 -2.45 2.03 12.79
C ASN A 116 -3.13 2.69 11.59
N ALA A 117 -4.46 2.73 11.62
CA ALA A 117 -5.27 3.36 10.59
C ALA A 117 -5.52 4.85 10.92
N HIS A 118 -5.29 5.72 9.94
CA HIS A 118 -5.54 7.15 9.99
C HIS A 118 -6.59 7.52 8.96
N ASP A 119 -7.72 8.08 9.40
CA ASP A 119 -8.79 8.52 8.50
C ASP A 119 -8.55 9.98 8.09
N MET A 120 -7.96 10.17 6.92
CA MET A 120 -7.70 11.50 6.37
C MET A 120 -8.98 12.06 5.75
N SER A 121 -9.56 13.08 6.39
CA SER A 121 -10.63 13.89 5.81
C SER A 121 -10.05 14.88 4.79
N VAL A 122 -10.68 14.97 3.62
CA VAL A 122 -10.29 15.91 2.55
C VAL A 122 -11.48 16.82 2.27
N TYR A 123 -11.31 18.13 2.42
CA TYR A 123 -12.34 19.14 2.23
C TYR A 123 -12.06 19.95 0.98
N PHE A 124 -13.07 20.16 0.15
CA PHE A 124 -13.01 20.96 -1.07
C PHE A 124 -13.86 22.22 -0.88
N VAL A 125 -13.22 23.37 -1.04
CA VAL A 125 -13.79 24.70 -0.80
C VAL A 125 -13.66 25.51 -2.08
N LYS A 126 -14.77 25.84 -2.73
CA LYS A 126 -14.77 26.68 -3.93
C LYS A 126 -14.36 28.10 -3.54
N THR A 127 -13.36 28.66 -4.21
CA THR A 127 -12.84 30.01 -3.96
C THR A 127 -13.10 30.98 -5.11
N GLY A 128 -13.50 30.46 -6.26
CA GLY A 128 -13.90 31.21 -7.44
C GLY A 128 -14.26 30.27 -8.58
N ASP A 129 -14.61 30.82 -9.74
CA ASP A 129 -14.87 30.00 -10.92
C ASP A 129 -13.63 29.19 -11.28
N ASN A 130 -13.81 27.89 -11.47
CA ASN A 130 -12.76 26.90 -11.75
C ASN A 130 -11.63 26.81 -10.71
N ASN A 131 -11.81 27.38 -9.51
CA ASN A 131 -10.79 27.43 -8.45
C ASN A 131 -11.33 26.82 -7.15
N TRP A 132 -10.58 25.85 -6.62
CA TRP A 132 -10.94 25.14 -5.40
C TRP A 132 -9.73 25.03 -4.47
N GLN A 133 -9.89 25.38 -3.20
CA GLN A 133 -8.92 25.11 -2.15
C GLN A 133 -9.23 23.76 -1.52
N VAL A 134 -8.19 22.95 -1.32
CA VAL A 134 -8.26 21.67 -0.62
C VAL A 134 -7.65 21.83 0.77
N TYR A 135 -8.33 21.29 1.78
CA TYR A 135 -7.82 21.13 3.13
C TYR A 135 -7.80 19.65 3.50
N THR A 136 -6.83 19.23 4.30
CA THR A 136 -6.74 17.86 4.81
C THR A 136 -6.65 17.87 6.33
N GLN A 137 -7.21 16.83 6.96
CA GLN A 137 -7.20 16.65 8.40
C GLN A 137 -7.11 15.17 8.72
N ASP A 138 -6.16 14.77 9.56
CA ASP A 138 -6.22 13.46 10.20
C ASP A 138 -7.35 13.46 11.24
N SER A 139 -8.42 12.73 10.96
CA SER A 139 -9.60 12.64 11.84
C SER A 139 -9.44 11.58 12.93
N SER A 140 -8.39 10.74 12.85
CA SER A 140 -8.02 9.78 13.88
C SER A 140 -7.22 10.43 15.02
N ASP A 141 -6.62 11.61 14.79
CA ASP A 141 -5.93 12.38 15.82
C ASP A 141 -6.91 13.36 16.50
N PRO A 142 -7.18 13.23 17.82
CA PRO A 142 -8.07 14.15 18.53
C PRO A 142 -7.55 15.60 18.59
N THR A 143 -6.27 15.82 18.30
CA THR A 143 -5.63 17.13 18.21
C THR A 143 -5.43 17.59 16.77
N GLY A 144 -5.78 16.76 15.78
CA GLY A 144 -5.60 17.04 14.37
C GLY A 144 -6.41 18.24 13.91
N THR A 145 -5.73 19.24 13.34
CA THR A 145 -6.35 20.40 12.70
C THR A 145 -6.38 20.24 11.19
N ALA A 146 -7.35 20.87 10.54
CA ALA A 146 -7.45 20.87 9.09
C ALA A 146 -6.53 21.94 8.51
N GLU A 147 -5.59 21.52 7.66
CA GLU A 147 -4.56 22.38 7.07
C GLU A 147 -4.73 22.52 5.57
N PRO A 148 -4.38 23.67 4.96
CA PRO A 148 -4.44 23.84 3.52
C PRO A 148 -3.42 22.92 2.85
N ALA A 149 -3.89 22.06 1.94
CA ALA A 149 -3.05 21.11 1.23
C ALA A 149 -2.64 21.62 -0.15
N MET A 150 -3.62 22.01 -0.98
CA MET A 150 -3.37 22.45 -2.36
C MET A 150 -4.52 23.25 -2.96
N LYS A 151 -4.29 23.83 -4.13
CA LYS A 151 -5.31 24.47 -4.96
C LYS A 151 -5.53 23.69 -6.24
N LEU A 152 -6.78 23.35 -6.53
CA LEU A 152 -7.20 22.77 -7.80
C LEU A 152 -7.70 23.87 -8.72
N VAL A 153 -7.09 23.95 -9.90
CA VAL A 153 -7.45 24.89 -10.96
C VAL A 153 -7.87 24.09 -12.19
N PHE A 154 -9.05 24.39 -12.72
CA PHE A 154 -9.58 23.78 -13.93
C PHE A 154 -9.58 24.79 -15.09
N ASN A 155 -9.41 24.31 -16.31
CA ASN A 155 -9.67 25.12 -17.49
C ASN A 155 -11.18 25.16 -17.82
N ALA A 156 -11.56 25.96 -18.83
CA ALA A 156 -12.95 26.10 -19.26
C ALA A 156 -13.61 24.79 -19.75
N ASN A 157 -12.82 23.78 -20.10
CA ASN A 157 -13.31 22.45 -20.50
C ASN A 157 -13.42 21.48 -19.30
N GLY A 158 -13.18 21.95 -18.07
CA GLY A 158 -13.24 21.13 -16.86
C GLY A 158 -12.03 20.22 -16.66
N VAL A 159 -10.91 20.44 -17.37
CA VAL A 159 -9.67 19.68 -17.20
C VAL A 159 -8.80 20.33 -16.12
N LEU A 160 -8.28 19.52 -15.20
CA LEU A 160 -7.37 19.97 -14.14
C LEU A 160 -6.04 20.44 -14.75
N THR A 161 -5.62 21.66 -14.42
CA THR A 161 -4.38 22.28 -14.92
C THR A 161 -3.38 22.63 -13.82
N SER A 162 -3.81 22.73 -12.56
CA SER A 162 -2.90 22.84 -11.41
C SER A 162 -2.14 21.54 -11.20
N ASN A 163 -0.85 21.60 -10.87
CA ASN A 163 -0.08 20.41 -10.55
C ASN A 163 -0.39 19.95 -9.12
N PRO A 164 -0.99 18.77 -8.89
CA PRO A 164 -1.36 18.31 -7.55
C PRO A 164 -0.17 17.72 -6.76
N THR A 165 1.06 17.96 -7.19
CA THR A 165 2.26 17.41 -6.55
C THR A 165 3.26 18.54 -6.28
N GLU A 166 3.14 19.15 -5.11
CA GLU A 166 4.31 19.56 -4.33
C GLU A 166 4.25 18.86 -2.98
#